data_AF-A0A966WDD5-F1
#
_entry.id   AF-A0A966WDD5-F1
#
_cell.length_a   1.000
_cell.length_b   1.000
_cell.length_c   1.000
_cell.angle_alpha   90.00
_cell.angle_beta   90.00
_cell.angle_gamma   90.00
#
_symmetry.space_group_name_H-M   'P 1'
#
loop_
_entity.id
_entity.type
_entity.pdbx_description
1 polymer ?
#
loop_
_entity_poly.entity_id
_entity_poly.type
_entity_poly.pdbx_seq_one_letter_code
_entity_poly.pdbx_strand_id
1 'polypeptide(L)' 'MKEVDLNLKAHELIKIKIQNDDKSVRESMLNEICEALQATGVHHIGLQIIVYRAAPEPKIVLPK' A
#
# COMPACT_ATOMS: atom_id res chain seq x y z
N MET A 1 -10.13 -1.83 -6.10
CA MET A 1 -9.14 -0.72 -6.12
C MET A 1 -9.67 0.60 -5.54
N LYS A 2 -10.96 0.95 -5.69
CA LYS A 2 -11.51 2.23 -5.19
C LYS A 2 -11.34 2.44 -3.67
N GLU A 3 -11.55 1.40 -2.85
CA GLU A 3 -11.36 1.51 -1.40
C GLU A 3 -9.89 1.72 -1.01
N VAL A 4 -8.96 1.06 -1.70
CA VAL A 4 -7.52 1.21 -1.46
C VAL A 4 -7.08 2.64 -1.79
N ASP A 5 -7.55 3.20 -2.91
CA ASP A 5 -7.30 4.59 -3.29
C ASP A 5 -7.83 5.58 -2.25
N LEU A 6 -9.08 5.39 -1.79
CA LEU A 6 -9.71 6.25 -0.79
C LEU A 6 -8.93 6.23 0.52
N ASN A 7 -8.54 5.05 1.00
CA ASN A 7 -7.76 4.90 2.23
C ASN A 7 -6.34 5.49 2.07
N LEU A 8 -5.68 5.30 0.92
CA LEU A 8 -4.40 5.94 0.63
C LEU A 8 -4.51 7.48 0.60
N LYS A 9 -5.60 8.05 0.08
CA LYS A 9 -5.82 9.52 0.13
C LYS A 9 -6.02 10.01 1.56
N ALA A 10 -6.73 9.25 2.38
CA ALA A 10 -7.07 9.66 3.74
C ALA A 10 -5.90 9.50 4.73
N HIS A 11 -5.09 8.46 4.57
CA HIS A 11 -4.10 8.03 5.56
C HIS A 11 -2.66 8.01 5.06
N GLU A 12 -2.43 8.12 3.75
CA GLU A 12 -1.13 8.01 3.07
C GLU A 12 -0.44 6.65 3.19
N LEU A 13 -0.37 6.08 4.38
CA LEU A 13 0.19 4.77 4.68
C LEU A 13 -0.92 3.82 5.14
N ILE A 14 -1.08 2.69 4.44
CA ILE A 14 -2.08 1.70 4.78
C ILE A 14 -1.48 0.30 4.83
N LYS A 15 -2.10 -0.56 5.65
CA LYS A 15 -1.76 -1.97 5.77
C LYS A 15 -2.89 -2.82 5.22
N ILE A 16 -2.61 -3.57 4.15
CA ILE A 16 -3.59 -4.41 3.46
C ILE A 16 -3.31 -5.86 3.83
N LYS A 17 -4.31 -6.59 4.33
CA LYS A 17 -4.20 -8.03 4.61
C LYS A 17 -4.57 -8.80 3.35
N ILE A 18 -3.66 -9.66 2.90
CA ILE A 18 -3.88 -10.56 1.76
C ILE A 18 -4.28 -11.92 2.36
N GLN A 19 -5.43 -12.47 1.94
CA GLN A 19 -5.90 -13.77 2.45
C GLN A 19 -5.12 -14.96 1.88
N ASN A 20 -4.39 -14.75 0.78
CA ASN A 20 -3.55 -15.77 0.17
C ASN A 20 -2.16 -15.80 0.81
N ASP A 21 -1.71 -16.98 1.23
CA ASP A 21 -0.39 -17.20 1.84
C ASP A 21 0.72 -17.32 0.79
N ASP A 22 0.38 -17.51 -0.47
CA ASP A 22 1.35 -17.57 -1.55
C ASP A 22 2.09 -16.23 -1.71
N LYS A 23 3.42 -16.30 -1.58
CA LYS A 23 4.30 -15.14 -1.65
C LYS A 23 4.24 -14.49 -3.05
N SER A 24 4.20 -15.29 -4.11
CA SER A 24 4.20 -14.78 -5.49
C SER A 24 2.93 -14.00 -5.79
N VAL A 25 1.79 -14.52 -5.32
CA VAL A 25 0.49 -13.81 -5.44
C VAL A 25 0.52 -12.49 -4.69
N ARG A 26 1.09 -12.48 -3.48
CA ARG A 26 1.22 -11.27 -2.66
C ARG A 26 2.06 -10.20 -3.33
N GLU A 27 3.21 -10.57 -3.90
CA GLU A 27 4.09 -9.65 -4.62
C GLU A 27 3.41 -9.14 -5.90
N SER A 28 2.70 -10.01 -6.64
CA SER A 28 1.94 -9.61 -7.83
C SER A 28 0.83 -8.61 -7.48
N MET A 29 0.07 -8.85 -6.40
CA MET A 29 -0.98 -7.92 -5.95
C MET A 29 -0.40 -6.60 -5.47
N LEU A 30 0.74 -6.61 -4.76
CA LEU A 30 1.42 -5.39 -4.35
C LEU A 30 1.84 -4.57 -5.57
N ASN A 31 2.47 -5.20 -6.56
CA ASN A 31 2.87 -4.52 -7.81
C ASN A 31 1.66 -3.95 -8.53
N GLU A 32 0.60 -4.73 -8.71
CA GLU A 32 -0.62 -4.26 -9.37
C GLU A 32 -1.25 -3.05 -8.65
N ILE A 33 -1.30 -3.08 -7.31
CA ILE A 33 -1.80 -1.95 -6.51
C ILE A 33 -0.88 -0.72 -6.65
N CYS A 34 0.43 -0.91 -6.59
CA CYS A 34 1.41 0.16 -6.70
C CYS A 34 1.36 0.82 -8.08
N GLU A 35 1.30 0.03 -9.15
CA GLU A 35 1.18 0.52 -10.52
C GLU A 35 -0.16 1.23 -10.75
N ALA A 36 -1.27 0.64 -10.31
CA ALA A 36 -2.61 1.19 -10.54
C ALA A 36 -2.85 2.51 -9.77
N LEU A 37 -2.27 2.66 -8.58
CA LEU A 37 -2.53 3.80 -7.69
C LEU A 37 -1.37 4.79 -7.58
N GLN A 38 -0.28 4.55 -8.32
CA GLN A 38 0.99 5.26 -8.21
C GLN A 38 1.47 5.33 -6.75
N ALA A 39 1.38 4.19 -6.07
CA ALA A 39 1.77 4.02 -4.69
C ALA A 39 3.09 3.24 -4.60
N THR A 40 3.72 3.27 -3.44
CA THR A 40 4.99 2.58 -3.16
C THR A 40 4.76 1.49 -2.12
N GLY A 41 5.20 0.28 -2.41
CA GLY A 41 5.27 -0.80 -1.43
C GLY A 41 6.42 -0.55 -0.45
N VAL A 42 6.11 -0.50 0.84
CA VAL A 42 7.10 -0.21 1.90
C VAL A 42 7.65 -1.49 2.51
N HIS A 43 6.77 -2.42 2.90
CA HIS A 43 7.18 -3.64 3.59
C HIS A 43 6.12 -4.74 3.57
N HIS A 44 6.53 -5.96 3.90
CA HIS A 44 5.64 -7.10 4.12
C HIS A 44 5.72 -7.52 5.59
N ILE A 45 4.57 -7.68 6.26
CA ILE A 45 4.47 -8.15 7.63
C ILE A 45 3.60 -9.40 7.63
N GLY A 46 4.23 -10.57 7.54
CA GLY A 46 3.53 -11.85 7.35
C GLY A 46 2.64 -11.82 6.10
N LEU A 47 1.32 -11.99 6.30
CA LEU A 47 0.29 -11.92 5.26
C LEU A 47 -0.16 -10.50 4.89
N GLN A 48 0.47 -9.48 5.45
CA GLN A 48 0.09 -8.09 5.23
C GLN A 48 1.13 -7.37 4.37
N ILE A 49 0.67 -6.49 3.51
CA ILE A 49 1.50 -5.57 2.74
C ILE A 49 1.27 -4.13 3.22
N ILE A 50 2.36 -3.37 3.30
CA ILE A 50 2.34 -1.96 3.67
C ILE A 50 2.54 -1.15 2.39
N VAL A 51 1.61 -0.24 2.12
CA VAL A 51 1.62 0.61 0.93
C VAL A 51 1.55 2.08 1.36
N TYR A 52 2.40 2.90 0.76
CA TYR A 52 2.49 4.34 1.00
C TYR A 52 2.22 5.12 -0.28
N ARG A 53 1.49 6.23 -0.17
CA ARG A 53 1.38 7.26 -1.20
C ARG A 53 1.31 8.63 -0.54
N ALA A 54 2.20 9.53 -0.94
CA ALA A 54 2.15 10.91 -0.48
C ALA A 54 0.83 11.58 -0.92
N ALA A 55 0.12 12.17 0.04
CA ALA A 55 -1.02 13.02 -0.24
C ALA A 55 -0.55 14.44 -0.61
N PRO A 56 -1.36 15.23 -1.33
CA PRO A 56 -1.07 16.64 -1.56
C PRO A 56 -0.92 17.44 -0.26
N GLU A 57 -1.62 17.00 0.79
CA GLU A 57 -1.49 17.52 2.15
C GLU A 57 -0.89 16.41 3.03
N PRO A 58 0.45 16.42 3.25
CA PRO A 58 1.13 15.35 3.97
C PRO A 58 0.77 15.40 5.46
N LYS A 59 0.16 14.33 5.96
CA LYS A 59 -0.08 14.06 7.38
C LYS A 59 1.11 13.35 8.02
N ILE A 60 1.85 12.56 7.23
CA ILE A 60 3.03 11.83 7.68
C ILE A 60 4.28 12.66 7.35
N VAL A 61 5.00 13.08 8.39
CA VAL A 61 6.31 13.71 8.24
C VAL A 61 7.35 12.61 8.05
N LEU A 62 7.87 12.47 6.82
CA LEU A 62 8.95 11.54 6.53
C LEU A 62 10.29 12.13 7.02
N PRO A 63 11.09 11.37 7.79
CA PRO A 63 12.46 11.78 8.09
C PRO A 63 13.28 11.87 6.79
N LYS A 64 14.09 12.92 6.67
CA LYS A 64 15.03 13.15 5.56
C LYS A 64 16.30 12.33 5.72
#